data_AF-A0A8T0IUT3-F1
#
_entry.id   AF-A0A8T0IUT3-F1
#
_cell.length_a   1.000
_cell.length_b   1.000
_cell.length_c   1.000
_cell.angle_alpha   90.00
_cell.angle_beta   90.00
_cell.angle_gamma   90.00
#
_symmetry.space_group_name_H-M   'P 1'
#
loop_
_entity.id
_entity.type
_entity.pdbx_description
1 polymer ?
#
loop_
_entity_poly.entity_id
_entity_poly.type
_entity_poly.pdbx_seq_one_letter_code
_entity_poly.pdbx_strand_id
1 'polypeptide(L)'
;MKRPKSNHHGSDPGAVCSSKIKRRRSDAAPHVVEEEQGNPRGDEDKVREELKDKILELLQKRAESSTMCPSEAPRALHPETWRDLMDVTREVARQLALDGRIEITQKGRAVDPEAPLRGPIRLRLVSRKPPSTSGPPNSN
;
A
#
# COMPACT_ATOMS: atom_id res chain seq x y z
N MET A 1 35.18 -27.03 -66.44
CA MET A 1 33.79 -27.06 -66.94
C MET A 1 32.98 -28.07 -66.13
N LYS A 2 32.08 -27.61 -65.26
CA LYS A 2 30.90 -28.33 -64.79
C LYS A 2 29.92 -27.36 -64.12
N ARG A 3 28.66 -27.67 -64.36
CA ARG A 3 27.46 -26.85 -64.27
C ARG A 3 26.88 -26.75 -62.83
N PRO A 4 25.83 -25.93 -62.62
CA PRO A 4 25.47 -25.26 -61.37
C PRO A 4 24.25 -25.85 -60.63
N LYS A 5 23.81 -25.10 -59.60
CA LYS A 5 22.52 -25.08 -58.89
C LYS A 5 22.30 -26.13 -57.80
N SER A 6 22.06 -25.67 -56.58
CA SER A 6 20.79 -25.96 -55.88
C SER A 6 20.50 -25.01 -54.72
N ASN A 7 19.21 -24.68 -54.68
CA ASN A 7 18.41 -24.03 -53.65
C ASN A 7 18.42 -24.82 -52.32
N HIS A 8 17.81 -24.25 -51.27
CA HIS A 8 17.22 -24.81 -50.03
C HIS A 8 17.61 -23.88 -48.85
N HIS A 9 16.75 -22.95 -48.38
CA HIS A 9 15.59 -23.17 -47.50
C HIS A 9 15.85 -24.15 -46.35
N GLY A 10 15.91 -23.61 -45.13
CA GLY A 10 16.08 -24.31 -43.85
C GLY A 10 17.14 -23.59 -43.00
N SER A 11 16.96 -23.28 -41.72
CA SER A 11 15.89 -23.59 -40.80
C SER A 11 15.94 -22.57 -39.65
N ASP A 12 14.73 -22.32 -39.14
CA ASP A 12 14.35 -21.64 -37.91
C ASP A 12 15.30 -21.86 -36.70
N PRO A 13 15.77 -20.79 -36.03
CA PRO A 13 16.35 -20.93 -34.71
C PRO A 13 15.29 -20.71 -33.62
N GLY A 14 14.89 -21.82 -33.01
CA GLY A 14 14.94 -21.94 -31.55
C GLY A 14 13.77 -21.37 -30.77
N ALA A 15 12.72 -22.17 -30.64
CA ALA A 15 11.81 -22.10 -29.52
C ALA A 15 12.54 -22.44 -28.20
N VAL A 16 12.61 -21.49 -27.28
CA VAL A 16 12.67 -21.77 -25.83
C VAL A 16 11.44 -21.18 -25.18
N CYS A 17 10.54 -22.08 -24.80
CA CYS A 17 9.50 -21.85 -23.81
C CYS A 17 10.14 -21.56 -22.45
N SER A 18 9.73 -20.48 -21.79
CA SER A 18 9.46 -20.49 -20.34
C SER A 18 8.76 -19.20 -19.88
N SER A 19 7.52 -19.39 -19.42
CA SER A 19 6.93 -18.69 -18.26
C SER A 19 6.79 -17.16 -18.31
N LYS A 20 5.73 -16.69 -18.97
CA LYS A 20 5.20 -15.34 -18.74
C LYS A 20 3.92 -15.41 -17.92
N ILE A 21 4.11 -15.37 -16.61
CA ILE A 21 3.05 -15.11 -15.62
C ILE A 21 2.33 -13.84 -16.06
N LYS A 22 1.06 -13.97 -16.46
CA LYS A 22 0.16 -12.84 -16.70
C LYS A 22 -0.09 -12.14 -15.37
N ARG A 23 0.77 -11.20 -15.01
CA ARG A 23 0.40 -10.15 -14.06
C ARG A 23 -0.72 -9.37 -14.72
N ARG A 24 -1.95 -9.62 -14.28
CA ARG A 24 -3.06 -8.68 -14.46
C ARG A 24 -2.56 -7.36 -13.88
N ARG A 25 -2.23 -6.40 -14.75
CA ARG A 25 -2.18 -4.99 -14.36
C ARG A 25 -3.61 -4.64 -13.99
N SER A 26 -3.89 -4.62 -12.70
CA SER A 26 -5.01 -3.86 -12.21
C SER A 26 -4.70 -2.41 -12.57
N ASP A 27 -5.43 -1.94 -13.58
CA ASP A 27 -5.54 -0.56 -13.96
C ASP A 27 -5.96 0.24 -12.72
N ALA A 28 -5.02 1.01 -12.16
CA ALA A 28 -5.31 2.03 -11.16
C ALA A 28 -4.85 3.35 -11.79
N ALA A 29 -5.83 3.97 -12.44
CA ALA A 29 -5.80 5.16 -13.27
C ALA A 29 -4.80 6.25 -12.83
N PRO A 30 -4.06 6.87 -13.77
CA PRO A 30 -3.65 8.26 -13.63
C PRO A 30 -4.85 9.12 -14.01
N HIS A 31 -5.59 9.66 -13.04
CA HIS A 31 -6.48 10.78 -13.32
C HIS A 31 -5.77 12.07 -12.93
N VAL A 32 -5.06 12.61 -13.92
CA VAL A 32 -4.83 14.05 -14.02
C VAL A 32 -6.19 14.75 -14.06
N VAL A 33 -6.44 15.61 -13.07
CA VAL A 33 -7.36 16.75 -13.19
C VAL A 33 -6.62 17.99 -12.74
N GLU A 34 -6.58 18.95 -13.66
CA GLU A 34 -6.05 20.30 -13.52
C GLU A 34 -6.89 21.17 -12.55
N GLU A 35 -6.30 22.30 -12.22
CA GLU A 35 -6.61 23.29 -11.18
C GLU A 35 -7.97 24.00 -11.34
N GLU A 36 -8.65 24.32 -10.23
CA GLU A 36 -8.67 25.69 -9.67
C GLU A 36 -9.50 25.76 -8.36
N GLN A 37 -9.07 26.64 -7.45
CA GLN A 37 -9.78 27.18 -6.26
C GLN A 37 -9.78 26.32 -4.98
N GLY A 38 -8.73 26.56 -4.19
CA GLY A 38 -8.51 26.02 -2.86
C GLY A 38 -9.68 26.26 -1.91
N ASN A 39 -10.37 25.17 -1.58
CA ASN A 39 -10.96 24.99 -0.28
C ASN A 39 -9.81 24.55 0.64
N PRO A 40 -9.42 25.31 1.68
CA PRO A 40 -8.31 24.92 2.55
C PRO A 40 -8.51 23.55 3.23
N ARG A 41 -9.75 23.07 3.29
CA ARG A 41 -10.08 21.71 3.76
C ARG A 41 -9.87 20.63 2.70
N GLY A 42 -10.04 20.98 1.42
CA GLY A 42 -9.94 20.05 0.30
C GLY A 42 -8.53 19.51 0.09
N ASP A 43 -7.51 20.32 0.34
CA ASP A 43 -6.11 19.88 0.27
C ASP A 43 -5.78 18.86 1.37
N GLU A 44 -6.25 19.09 2.61
CA GLU A 44 -6.05 18.15 3.72
C GLU A 44 -6.82 16.83 3.53
N ASP A 45 -8.05 16.91 3.05
CA ASP A 45 -8.86 15.72 2.74
C ASP A 45 -8.26 14.91 1.59
N LYS A 46 -7.72 15.58 0.57
CA LYS A 46 -6.97 14.92 -0.50
C LYS A 46 -5.72 14.22 0.03
N VAL A 47 -4.93 14.89 0.86
CA VAL A 47 -3.74 14.29 1.50
C VAL A 47 -4.13 13.09 2.37
N ARG A 48 -5.26 13.17 3.09
CA ARG A 48 -5.79 12.07 3.89
C ARG A 48 -6.11 10.84 3.04
N GLU A 49 -6.80 11.01 1.92
CA GLU A 49 -7.12 9.91 1.01
C GLU A 49 -5.86 9.35 0.32
N GLU A 50 -4.93 10.19 -0.11
CA GLU A 50 -3.63 9.75 -0.65
C GLU A 50 -2.86 8.90 0.37
N LEU A 51 -2.81 9.34 1.63
CA LEU A 51 -2.18 8.58 2.72
C LEU A 51 -2.87 7.24 2.93
N LYS A 52 -4.21 7.21 2.90
CA LYS A 52 -5.01 6.01 3.08
C LYS A 52 -4.70 4.97 2.01
N ASP A 53 -4.76 5.38 0.75
CA ASP A 53 -4.44 4.53 -0.40
C ASP A 53 -3.00 4.06 -0.34
N LYS A 54 -2.07 4.96 0.02
CA LYS A 54 -0.65 4.61 0.11
C LYS A 54 -0.35 3.60 1.21
N ILE A 55 -0.99 3.74 2.37
CA ILE A 55 -0.87 2.76 3.46
C ILE A 55 -1.35 1.38 2.99
N LEU A 56 -2.52 1.31 2.36
CA LEU A 56 -3.06 0.06 1.86
C LEU A 56 -2.19 -0.55 0.76
N GLU A 57 -1.72 0.26 -0.19
CA GLU A 57 -0.84 -0.16 -1.28
C GLU A 57 0.47 -0.76 -0.73
N LEU A 58 1.11 -0.08 0.20
CA LEU A 58 2.37 -0.51 0.81
C LEU A 58 2.19 -1.78 1.66
N LEU A 59 1.06 -1.92 2.36
CA LEU A 59 0.73 -3.14 3.10
C LEU A 59 0.45 -4.31 2.15
N GLN A 60 -0.30 -4.09 1.07
CA GLN A 60 -0.61 -5.12 0.06
C GLN A 60 0.62 -5.59 -0.72
N LYS A 61 1.61 -4.71 -0.93
CA LYS A 61 2.88 -5.07 -1.57
C LYS A 61 3.77 -5.97 -0.70
N ARG A 62 3.52 -5.99 0.62
CA ARG A 62 4.25 -6.83 1.57
C ARG A 62 3.50 -8.13 1.81
N ALA A 63 4.18 -9.12 2.41
CA ALA A 63 3.51 -10.32 2.88
C ALA A 63 2.42 -9.96 3.91
N GLU A 64 1.34 -10.74 3.95
CA GLU A 64 0.15 -10.48 4.78
C GLU A 64 0.43 -10.35 6.29
N SER A 65 1.53 -10.95 6.76
CA SER A 65 2.01 -10.88 8.14
C SER A 65 3.06 -9.79 8.38
N SER A 66 3.44 -9.05 7.34
CA SER A 66 4.46 -8.01 7.44
C SER A 66 3.91 -6.76 8.11
N THR A 67 4.79 -6.05 8.79
CA THR A 67 4.48 -4.77 9.42
C THR A 67 5.12 -3.61 8.68
N MET A 68 4.48 -2.46 8.80
CA MET A 68 4.90 -1.17 8.24
C MET A 68 5.09 -0.16 9.38
N CYS A 69 6.00 0.81 9.21
CA CYS A 69 6.00 2.04 9.99
C CYS A 69 5.00 3.07 9.43
N PRO A 70 4.22 3.78 10.26
CA PRO A 70 3.27 4.79 9.78
C PRO A 70 3.96 5.89 8.97
N SER A 71 5.22 6.22 9.28
CA SER A 71 5.99 7.25 8.57
C SER A 71 6.34 6.90 7.13
N GLU A 72 6.22 5.64 6.70
CA GLU A 72 6.57 5.24 5.33
C GLU A 72 5.64 5.86 4.29
N ALA A 73 4.34 5.95 4.57
CA ALA A 73 3.35 6.52 3.65
C ALA A 73 3.59 8.01 3.35
N PRO A 74 3.64 8.91 4.34
CA PRO A 74 3.88 10.34 4.08
C PRO A 74 5.29 10.60 3.55
N ARG A 75 6.30 9.78 3.91
CA ARG A 75 7.63 9.90 3.29
C ARG A 75 7.65 9.56 1.80
N ALA A 76 6.76 8.69 1.35
CA ALA A 76 6.67 8.29 -0.05
C ALA A 76 5.91 9.32 -0.91
N LEU A 77 4.97 10.07 -0.32
CA LEU A 77 4.14 11.06 -1.01
C LEU A 77 4.71 12.48 -0.89
N HIS A 78 5.04 12.86 0.34
CA HIS A 78 5.38 14.23 0.75
C HIS A 78 6.68 14.25 1.56
N PRO A 79 7.85 13.92 0.96
CA PRO A 79 9.11 13.76 1.68
C PRO A 79 9.64 15.02 2.36
N GLU A 80 9.17 16.21 1.97
CA GLU A 80 9.54 17.49 2.57
C GLU A 80 8.71 17.79 3.84
N THR A 81 7.41 17.50 3.81
CA THR A 81 6.43 17.84 4.88
C THR A 81 5.95 16.63 5.69
N TRP A 82 6.54 15.45 5.51
CA TRP A 82 6.10 14.21 6.15
C TRP A 82 6.01 14.26 7.68
N ARG A 83 6.79 15.15 8.32
CA ARG A 83 6.77 15.34 9.78
C ARG A 83 5.47 15.99 10.23
N ASP A 84 5.01 17.00 9.49
CA ASP A 84 3.77 17.72 9.76
C ASP A 84 2.55 16.83 9.48
N LEU A 85 2.69 15.92 8.51
CA LEU A 85 1.67 14.92 8.19
C LEU A 85 1.59 13.76 9.19
N MET A 86 2.45 13.68 10.21
CA MET A 86 2.43 12.55 11.16
C MET A 86 1.13 12.46 11.95
N ASP A 87 0.53 13.58 12.32
CA ASP A 87 -0.72 13.58 13.07
C ASP A 87 -1.90 13.16 12.18
N VAL A 88 -1.95 13.66 10.94
CA VAL A 88 -2.91 13.21 9.92
C VAL A 88 -2.72 11.72 9.62
N THR A 89 -1.49 11.25 9.48
CA THR A 89 -1.18 9.85 9.19
C THR A 89 -1.64 8.92 10.32
N ARG A 90 -1.47 9.33 11.59
CA ARG A 90 -1.99 8.57 12.74
C ARG A 90 -3.52 8.52 12.72
N GLU A 91 -4.17 9.62 12.39
CA GLU A 91 -5.63 9.65 12.25
C GLU A 91 -6.11 8.71 11.14
N VAL A 92 -5.50 8.77 9.95
CA VAL A 92 -5.82 7.87 8.83
C VAL A 92 -5.62 6.40 9.24
N ALA A 93 -4.53 6.08 9.92
CA ALA A 93 -4.27 4.73 10.38
C ALA A 93 -5.33 4.25 11.39
N ARG A 94 -5.79 5.13 12.30
CA ARG A 94 -6.89 4.83 13.22
C ARG A 94 -8.19 4.55 12.47
N GLN A 95 -8.56 5.41 11.52
CA GLN A 95 -9.76 5.22 10.70
C GLN A 95 -9.72 3.88 9.95
N LEU A 96 -8.59 3.55 9.31
CA LEU A 96 -8.41 2.26 8.64
C LEU A 96 -8.52 1.05 9.59
N ALA A 97 -8.10 1.22 10.84
CA ALA A 97 -8.21 0.17 11.85
C ALA A 97 -9.64 0.02 12.40
N LEU A 98 -10.36 1.12 12.58
CA LEU A 98 -11.79 1.12 12.89
C LEU A 98 -12.62 0.46 11.78
N ASP A 99 -12.27 0.73 10.52
CA ASP A 99 -12.84 0.07 9.35
C ASP A 99 -12.50 -1.42 9.26
N GLY A 100 -11.59 -1.91 10.11
CA GLY A 100 -11.12 -3.30 10.12
C GLY A 100 -10.27 -3.66 8.90
N ARG A 101 -9.68 -2.67 8.21
CA ARG A 101 -8.78 -2.87 7.06
C ARG A 101 -7.35 -3.19 7.52
N ILE A 102 -6.93 -2.56 8.62
CA ILE A 102 -5.60 -2.73 9.20
C ILE A 102 -5.71 -2.97 10.71
N GLU A 103 -4.63 -3.43 11.32
CA GLU A 103 -4.51 -3.48 12.77
C GLU A 103 -3.26 -2.73 13.20
N ILE A 104 -3.39 -2.00 14.31
CA ILE A 104 -2.31 -1.24 14.92
C ILE A 104 -1.72 -2.09 16.04
N THR A 105 -0.41 -2.32 15.97
CA THR A 105 0.32 -3.08 16.99
C THR A 105 1.40 -2.21 17.61
N GLN A 106 1.61 -2.37 18.91
CA GLN A 106 2.67 -1.70 19.67
C GLN A 106 3.37 -2.71 20.55
N LYS A 107 4.70 -2.75 20.49
CA LYS A 107 5.52 -3.74 21.23
C LYS A 107 5.04 -5.19 21.01
N GLY A 108 4.55 -5.50 19.81
CA GLY A 108 4.05 -6.83 19.44
C GLY A 108 2.64 -7.17 19.93
N ARG A 109 1.93 -6.23 20.57
CA ARG A 109 0.53 -6.41 21.01
C ARG A 109 -0.40 -5.58 20.14
N ALA A 110 -1.57 -6.11 19.81
CA ALA A 110 -2.65 -5.34 19.20
C ALA A 110 -3.07 -4.23 20.18
N VAL A 111 -3.20 -3.01 19.68
CA VAL A 111 -3.67 -1.85 20.44
C VAL A 111 -5.00 -1.41 19.84
N ASP A 112 -5.91 -1.00 20.72
CA ASP A 112 -7.18 -0.43 20.33
C ASP A 112 -6.95 0.86 19.50
N PRO A 113 -7.54 1.01 18.31
CA PRO A 113 -7.45 2.24 17.52
C PRO A 113 -8.01 3.48 18.23
N GLU A 114 -8.93 3.32 19.19
CA GLU A 114 -9.47 4.43 19.99
C GLU A 114 -8.54 4.85 21.13
N ALA A 115 -7.57 4.00 21.50
CA ALA A 115 -6.60 4.32 22.55
C ALA A 115 -5.55 5.35 22.05
N PRO A 116 -4.96 6.15 22.96
CA PRO A 116 -3.91 7.10 22.60
C PRO A 116 -2.65 6.37 22.11
N LEU A 117 -2.44 6.39 20.79
CA LEU A 117 -1.27 5.81 20.11
C LEU A 117 -0.02 6.68 20.36
N ARG A 118 0.71 6.39 21.43
CA ARG A 118 1.92 7.13 21.83
C ARG A 118 3.16 6.33 21.46
N GLY A 119 4.05 6.93 20.67
CA GLY A 119 5.36 6.36 20.36
C GLY A 119 5.36 5.39 19.16
N PRO A 120 6.34 4.48 19.07
CA PRO A 120 6.50 3.61 17.91
C PRO A 120 5.35 2.61 17.79
N ILE A 121 4.58 2.75 16.72
CA ILE A 121 3.51 1.83 16.34
C ILE A 121 3.86 1.14 15.01
N ARG A 122 3.25 -0.02 14.80
CA ARG A 122 3.41 -0.84 13.60
C ARG A 122 2.03 -1.13 13.03
N LEU A 123 1.87 -0.98 11.72
CA LEU A 123 0.62 -1.27 11.02
C LEU A 123 0.74 -2.63 10.33
N ARG A 124 -0.32 -3.44 10.39
CA ARG A 124 -0.43 -4.72 9.68
C ARG A 124 -1.73 -4.80 8.91
N LEU A 125 -1.74 -5.51 7.78
CA LEU A 125 -2.97 -5.76 7.04
C LEU A 125 -3.84 -6.77 7.79
N VAL A 126 -5.15 -6.54 7.83
CA VAL A 126 -6.09 -7.48 8.41
C VAL A 126 -6.75 -8.25 7.28
N SER A 127 -6.32 -9.51 7.09
CA SER A 127 -6.89 -10.41 6.07
C SER A 127 -8.32 -10.87 6.45
N ARG A 128 -8.65 -10.83 7.75
CA ARG A 128 -9.97 -11.18 8.30
C ARG A 128 -10.30 -10.25 9.46
N LYS A 129 -11.42 -9.52 9.37
CA LYS A 129 -11.95 -8.70 10.47
C LYS A 129 -11.90 -9.52 11.78
N PRO A 130 -11.09 -9.17 12.79
CA PRO A 130 -11.14 -9.86 14.06
C PRO A 130 -12.51 -9.60 14.70
N PRO A 131 -13.10 -10.59 15.41
CA PRO A 131 -14.28 -10.31 16.22
C PRO A 131 -13.90 -9.25 17.25
N SER A 132 -14.59 -8.11 17.21
CA SER A 132 -14.42 -6.99 18.12
C SER A 132 -14.76 -7.44 19.55
N THR A 133 -13.77 -7.90 20.31
CA THR A 133 -13.88 -8.04 21.76
C THR A 133 -13.21 -6.84 22.42
N SER A 134 -13.96 -5.75 22.55
CA SER A 134 -13.71 -4.71 23.54
C SER A 134 -14.03 -5.30 24.93
N GLY A 135 -13.01 -5.80 25.64
CA GLY A 135 -13.11 -6.07 27.08
C GLY A 135 -12.71 -4.81 27.86
N PRO A 136 -13.38 -4.47 28.98
CA PRO A 136 -13.04 -3.28 29.75
C PRO A 136 -11.61 -3.35 30.29
N PRO A 137 -10.93 -2.19 30.48
CA PRO A 137 -9.57 -2.16 30.98
C PRO A 137 -9.52 -2.73 32.40
N ASN A 138 -8.64 -3.71 32.60
CA ASN A 138 -8.32 -4.27 33.91
C ASN A 138 -7.64 -3.18 34.76
N SER A 139 -8.33 -2.66 35.77
CA SER A 139 -7.77 -1.84 36.83
C SER A 139 -7.18 -2.74 37.91
N ASN A 140 -5.89 -2.63 38.16
CA ASN A 140 -5.23 -3.13 39.37
C ASN A 140 -4.62 -1.96 40.14
#